data_AF-A0A7X5V2Z4-F1
#
_entry.id   AF-A0A7X5V2Z4-F1
#
_cell.length_a   1.000
_cell.length_b   1.000
_cell.length_c   1.000
_cell.angle_alpha   90.00
_cell.angle_beta   90.00
_cell.angle_gamma   90.00
#
_symmetry.space_group_name_H-M   'P 1'
#
loop_
_entity.id
_entity.type
_entity.pdbx_description
1 polymer ?
#
loop_
_entity_poly.entity_id
_entity_poly.type
_entity_poly.pdbx_seq_one_letter_code
_entity_poly.pdbx_strand_id
1 'polypeptide(L)' 'MRLDPALHAAIERSAASDLRSVNAQVECLLREALARRGVKLAEPVRPKRGRPPKVQEGGE' A
#
# COMPACT_ATOMS: atom_id res chain seq x y z
N MET A 1 8.40 7.78 -5.65
CA MET A 1 7.33 8.78 -5.39
C MET A 1 8.02 10.09 -5.07
N ARG A 2 7.65 11.21 -5.71
CA ARG A 2 8.16 12.53 -5.32
C ARG A 2 7.17 13.13 -4.34
N LEU A 3 7.60 13.33 -3.09
CA LEU A 3 6.79 13.91 -2.02
C LEU A 3 7.57 15.08 -1.44
N ASP A 4 6.87 16.15 -1.09
CA ASP A 4 7.46 17.24 -0.32
C ASP A 4 8.07 16.71 1.00
N PRO A 5 9.31 17.10 1.37
CA PRO A 5 9.95 16.60 2.58
C PRO A 5 9.19 16.89 3.87
N ALA A 6 8.54 18.05 3.99
CA ALA A 6 7.77 18.40 5.17
C ALA A 6 6.49 17.55 5.28
N LEU A 7 5.85 17.26 4.14
CA LEU A 7 4.73 16.33 4.07
C LEU A 7 5.16 14.90 4.45
N HIS A 8 6.31 14.43 3.97
CA HIS A 8 6.85 13.12 4.36
C HIS A 8 7.04 13.03 5.87
N ALA A 9 7.68 14.03 6.47
CA ALA A 9 7.90 14.08 7.92
C ALA A 9 6.59 14.12 8.72
N ALA A 10 5.54 14.78 8.21
CA ALA A 10 4.22 14.77 8.85
C ALA A 10 3.59 13.36 8.83
N ILE A 11 3.71 12.64 7.71
CA ILE A 11 3.23 11.26 7.58
C ILE A 11 4.00 10.33 8.51
N GLU A 12 5.33 10.47 8.60
CA GLU A 12 6.15 9.67 9.52
C GLU A 12 5.71 9.82 10.98
N ARG A 13 5.48 11.06 11.45
CA ARG A 13 5.00 11.32 12.81
C ARG A 13 3.61 10.73 13.06
N SER A 14 2.70 10.85 12.09
CA SER A 14 1.37 10.25 12.17
C SER A 14 1.43 8.72 12.19
N ALA A 15 2.26 8.11 11.35
CA ALA A 15 2.46 6.66 11.31
C ALA A 15 3.02 6.11 12.64
N ALA A 16 3.98 6.82 13.23
CA ALA A 16 4.55 6.47 14.54
C ALA A 16 3.49 6.51 15.66
N SER A 17 2.61 7.51 15.63
CA SER A 17 1.51 7.64 16.60
C SER A 17 0.49 6.50 16.46
N ASP A 18 0.27 6.03 15.23
CA ASP A 18 -0.69 4.96 14.92
C ASP A 18 -0.08 3.54 14.99
N LEU A 19 1.20 3.41 15.38
CA LEU A 19 1.96 2.15 15.38
C LEU A 19 1.93 1.41 14.03
N ARG A 20 1.98 2.18 12.92
CA ARG A 20 1.99 1.66 11.55
C ARG A 20 3.33 1.94 10.87
N SER A 21 3.64 1.16 9.85
CA SER A 21 4.68 1.55 8.91
C SER A 21 4.25 2.78 8.12
N VAL A 22 5.22 3.57 7.66
CA VAL A 22 4.96 4.75 6.81
C VAL A 22 4.14 4.38 5.58
N ASN A 23 4.47 3.26 4.91
CA ASN A 23 3.71 2.77 3.76
C ASN A 23 2.26 2.43 4.09
N ALA A 24 2.01 1.77 5.23
CA ALA A 24 0.65 1.45 5.66
C ALA A 24 -0.15 2.73 5.97
N GLN A 25 0.49 3.74 6.55
CA GLN A 25 -0.14 5.05 6.78
C GLN A 25 -0.48 5.77 5.47
N VAL A 26 0.46 5.78 4.52
CA VAL A 26 0.22 6.34 3.17
C VAL A 26 -0.96 5.64 2.50
N GLU A 27 -1.01 4.31 2.52
CA GLU A 27 -2.11 3.56 1.94
C GLU A 27 -3.45 3.91 2.60
N CYS A 28 -3.51 4.00 3.94
CA CYS A 28 -4.71 4.38 4.67
C CYS A 28 -5.22 5.76 4.23
N LEU A 29 -4.34 6.77 4.25
CA LEU A 29 -4.67 8.14 3.87
C LEU A 29 -5.16 8.23 2.43
N LEU A 30 -4.52 7.50 1.50
CA LEU A 30 -4.95 7.45 0.10
C LEU A 30 -6.32 6.79 -0.06
N ARG A 31 -6.57 5.68 0.63
CA ARG A 31 -7.87 4.99 0.61
C ARG A 31 -8.98 5.90 1.14
N GLU A 32 -8.73 6.60 2.25
CA GLU A 32 -9.68 7.57 2.80
C GLU A 32 -9.95 8.73 1.83
N ALA A 33 -8.89 9.31 1.25
CA ALA A 33 -9.02 10.42 0.30
C ALA A 33 -9.82 10.02 -0.95
N LEU A 34 -9.60 8.81 -1.47
CA LEU A 34 -10.34 8.25 -2.60
C LEU A 34 -11.81 7.99 -2.24
N ALA A 35 -12.06 7.41 -1.06
CA ALA A 35 -13.42 7.18 -0.56
C ALA A 35 -14.20 8.49 -0.42
N ARG A 36 -13.58 9.55 0.13
CA ARG A 36 -14.17 10.91 0.22
C ARG A 36 -14.51 11.51 -1.15
N ARG A 37 -13.81 11.09 -2.21
CA ARG A 37 -14.07 11.48 -3.60
C ARG A 37 -15.08 10.55 -4.31
N GLY A 38 -15.64 9.55 -3.61
CA GLY A 38 -16.54 8.56 -4.19
C GLY A 38 -15.85 7.50 -5.06
N VAL A 39 -14.51 7.43 -5.04
CA VAL A 39 -13.75 6.44 -5.82
C VAL A 39 -13.67 5.14 -5.03
N LYS A 40 -14.34 4.10 -5.55
CA LYS A 40 -14.29 2.75 -4.96
C LYS A 40 -13.04 2.01 -5.43
N LEU A 41 -12.27 1.49 -4.48
CA LEU A 41 -11.16 0.57 -4.76
C LEU A 41 -11.66 -0.87 -4.68
N ALA A 42 -11.18 -1.72 -5.58
CA ALA A 42 -11.36 -3.15 -5.46
C ALA A 42 -10.65 -3.69 -4.20
N GLU A 43 -11.14 -4.81 -3.68
CA GLU A 43 -10.43 -5.49 -2.60
C GLU A 43 -9.03 -5.91 -3.06
N PRO A 44 -8.01 -5.75 -2.19
CA PRO A 44 -6.66 -6.15 -2.54
C PRO A 44 -6.62 -7.66 -2.78
N VAL A 45 -6.17 -8.06 -3.98
CA VAL A 45 -5.84 -9.47 -4.27
C VAL A 45 -4.63 -9.83 -3.43
N ARG A 46 -4.88 -10.44 -2.26
CA ARG A 46 -3.80 -10.90 -1.39
C ARG A 46 -3.09 -12.05 -2.12
N PRO A 47 -1.81 -11.91 -2.49
CA PRO A 47 -1.08 -13.04 -3.06
C PRO A 47 -1.12 -14.19 -2.07
N LYS A 48 -1.44 -15.40 -2.57
CA LYS A 48 -1.44 -16.59 -1.73
C LYS A 48 -0.05 -16.71 -1.09
N ARG A 49 0.00 -16.70 0.24
CA ARG A 49 1.24 -16.92 0.98
C ARG A 49 1.75 -18.32 0.64
N GLY A 50 2.94 -18.41 0.06
CA GLY A 50 3.51 -19.67 -0.39
C GLY A 50 4.68 -19.45 -1.36
N ARG A 51 5.41 -20.53 -1.64
CA ARG A 51 6.49 -20.55 -2.64
C ARG A 51 5.92 -20.14 -4.00
N PRO A 52 6.56 -19.24 -4.76
CA PRO A 52 6.17 -18.98 -6.14
C PRO A 52 6.14 -20.31 -6.91
N PRO A 53 5.12 -20.56 -7.74
CA PRO A 53 5.02 -21.80 -8.51
C PRO A 53 6.25 -21.93 -9.40
N LYS A 54 6.85 -23.13 -9.46
CA LYS A 54 7.93 -23.42 -10.41
C LYS A 54 7.31 -23.30 -11.81
N VAL A 55 7.75 -22.31 -12.57
CA VAL A 55 7.40 -22.18 -13.99
C VAL A 55 7.90 -23.47 -14.64
N GLN A 56 7.00 -24.36 -15.04
CA GLN A 56 7.33 -25.43 -15.97
C GLN A 56 7.35 -24.77 -17.34
N GLU A 57 8.54 -24.40 -17.81
CA GLU A 57 8.74 -24.18 -19.24
C GLU A 57 8.37 -25.49 -19.93
N GLY A 58 7.30 -25.45 -20.73
CA GLY A 58 6.93 -26.55 -21.60
C GLY A 58 8.07 -26.74 -22.60
N GLY A 59 8.78 -27.85 -22.46
CA GLY A 59 9.60 -28.40 -23.53
C GLY A 59 8.71 -29.19 -24.46
N GLU A 60 8.63 -28.72 -25.70
CA GLU A 60 8.25 -29.51 -26.88
C GLU A 60 9.24 -30.67 -27.10
#